data_AF-A0A1E4TG53-F1
#
_entry.id   AF-A0A1E4TG53-F1
#
_cell.length_a   1.000
_cell.length_b   1.000
_cell.length_c   1.000
_cell.angle_alpha   90.00
_cell.angle_beta   90.00
_cell.angle_gamma   90.00
#
_symmetry.space_group_name_H-M   'P 1'
#
loop_
_entity.id
_entity.type
_entity.pdbx_description
1 polymer ?
#
loop_
_entity_poly.entity_id
_entity_poly.type
_entity_poly.pdbx_seq_one_letter_code
_entity_poly.pdbx_strand_id
1 'polypeptide(L)' 'MAIKVVFAFDPQTDMQGSSSPTKVQVAGEFSDWKPVDLSNSGDTYKVEIALEPGKSYSYKYIVDDQWVLAESQRESR' A
#
# COMPACT_ATOMS: atom_id res chain seq x y z
N MET A 1 -7.88 -8.33 -20.86
CA MET A 1 -8.74 -7.55 -19.93
C MET A 1 -7.90 -7.23 -18.72
N ALA A 2 -7.83 -5.97 -18.29
CA ALA A 2 -7.14 -5.60 -17.05
C ALA A 2 -8.15 -5.58 -15.89
N ILE A 3 -7.75 -6.13 -14.75
CA ILE A 3 -8.53 -6.05 -13.51
C ILE A 3 -8.12 -4.77 -12.78
N LYS A 4 -9.09 -3.95 -12.36
CA LYS A 4 -8.80 -2.81 -11.50
C LYS A 4 -8.73 -3.31 -10.06
N VAL A 5 -7.57 -3.19 -9.45
CA VAL A 5 -7.35 -3.50 -8.03
C VAL A 5 -7.26 -2.18 -7.28
N VAL A 6 -8.08 -2.05 -6.25
CA VAL A 6 -8.05 -0.90 -5.34
C VAL A 6 -7.12 -1.26 -4.19
N PHE A 7 -6.01 -0.55 -4.09
CA PHE A 7 -5.15 -0.60 -2.90
C PHE A 7 -5.68 0.41 -1.90
N ALA A 8 -6.01 -0.04 -0.70
CA ALA A 8 -6.46 0.81 0.40
C ALA A 8 -5.52 0.64 1.58
N PHE A 9 -5.05 1.75 2.14
CA PHE A 9 -4.17 1.79 3.30
C PHE A 9 -4.83 2.63 4.39
N ASP A 10 -5.04 2.02 5.56
CA ASP A 10 -5.65 2.65 6.72
C ASP A 10 -4.60 2.86 7.81
N PRO A 11 -4.07 4.09 7.99
CA PRO A 11 -3.02 4.35 8.95
C PRO A 11 -3.47 4.17 10.40
N GLN A 12 -4.75 4.38 10.73
CA GLN A 12 -5.23 4.24 12.11
C GLN A 12 -5.22 2.79 12.58
N THR A 13 -5.49 1.85 11.66
CA THR A 13 -5.50 0.42 11.96
C THR A 13 -4.12 -0.20 11.80
N ASP A 14 -3.36 0.23 10.78
CA ASP A 14 -2.08 -0.39 10.42
C ASP A 14 -0.91 0.16 11.26
N MET A 15 -0.97 1.43 11.67
CA MET A 15 0.02 2.03 12.55
C MET A 15 -0.58 2.14 13.96
N GLN A 16 -0.02 1.42 14.94
CA GLN A 16 -0.36 1.53 16.37
C GLN A 16 0.11 2.87 17.00
N GLY A 17 0.05 3.97 16.26
CA GLY A 17 0.44 5.30 16.71
C GLY A 17 -0.51 6.35 16.17
N SER A 18 -0.82 7.36 16.96
CA SER A 18 -1.70 8.48 16.60
C SER A 18 -1.12 9.42 15.53
N SER A 19 -0.16 8.96 14.71
CA SER A 19 0.50 9.76 13.69
C SER A 19 -0.17 9.49 12.35
N SER A 20 -0.97 10.44 11.88
CA SER A 20 -1.49 10.44 10.52
C SER A 20 -0.33 10.64 9.55
N PRO A 21 -0.04 9.69 8.66
CA PRO A 21 1.08 9.85 7.75
C PRO A 21 0.82 11.00 6.79
N THR A 22 1.86 11.78 6.51
CA THR A 22 1.80 12.92 5.60
C THR A 22 1.64 12.48 4.15
N LYS A 23 2.23 11.32 3.82
CA LYS A 23 2.31 10.78 2.47
C LYS A 23 2.28 9.26 2.51
N VAL A 24 1.40 8.66 1.71
CA VAL A 24 1.32 7.20 1.54
C VAL A 24 1.47 6.90 0.05
N GLN A 25 2.40 6.02 -0.27
CA GLN A 25 2.68 5.57 -1.63
C GLN A 25 2.70 4.03 -1.67
N VAL A 26 2.42 3.46 -2.82
CA VAL A 26 2.55 2.02 -3.06
C VAL A 26 3.53 1.80 -4.20
N ALA A 27 4.47 0.89 -4.00
CA ALA A 27 5.40 0.45 -5.03
C ALA A 27 5.28 -1.07 -5.20
N GLY A 28 5.26 -1.53 -6.44
CA GLY A 28 5.17 -2.95 -6.74
C GLY A 28 5.60 -3.27 -8.15
N GLU A 29 5.60 -4.56 -8.51
CA GLU A 29 6.02 -5.03 -9.84
C GLU A 29 5.19 -4.41 -10.98
N PHE A 30 3.93 -4.08 -10.71
CA PHE A 30 3.04 -3.44 -11.68
C PHE A 30 3.42 -2.00 -12.06
N SER A 31 4.29 -1.36 -11.27
CA SER A 31 4.79 0.00 -11.53
C SER A 31 6.31 0.02 -11.62
N ASP A 32 6.96 -1.13 -11.85
CA ASP A 32 8.43 -1.26 -11.83
C ASP A 32 9.05 -0.74 -10.53
N TRP A 33 8.41 -1.01 -9.38
CA TRP A 33 8.79 -0.49 -8.06
C TRP A 33 8.83 1.05 -7.98
N LYS A 34 8.18 1.76 -8.91
CA LYS A 34 7.99 3.20 -8.81
C LYS A 34 6.95 3.51 -7.73
N PRO A 35 7.23 4.45 -6.83
CA PRO A 35 6.29 4.84 -5.79
C PRO A 35 5.12 5.58 -6.43
N VAL A 36 3.92 5.05 -6.24
CA VAL A 36 2.66 5.63 -6.70
C VAL A 36 1.94 6.24 -5.51
N ASP A 37 1.68 7.54 -5.55
CA ASP A 37 0.96 8.25 -4.49
C ASP A 37 -0.49 7.79 -4.37
N LEU A 38 -0.91 7.48 -3.14
CA LEU A 38 -2.31 7.19 -2.84
C LEU A 38 -3.05 8.49 -2.58
N SER A 39 -4.29 8.56 -3.06
CA SER A 39 -5.17 9.67 -2.75
C SER A 39 -5.71 9.52 -1.33
N ASN A 40 -5.47 10.53 -0.49
CA ASN A 40 -6.11 10.60 0.82
C ASN A 40 -7.63 10.78 0.63
N SER A 41 -8.41 9.89 1.22
CA SER A 41 -9.86 9.90 1.18
C SER A 41 -10.42 10.00 2.61
N GLY A 42 -9.98 11.02 3.36
CA GLY A 42 -10.32 11.23 4.76
C GLY A 42 -9.42 10.40 5.66
N ASP A 43 -9.95 9.28 6.15
CA ASP A 43 -9.24 8.39 7.09
C ASP A 43 -8.40 7.32 6.38
N THR A 44 -8.69 7.04 5.11
CA THR A 44 -8.04 5.96 4.34
C THR A 44 -7.39 6.50 3.06
N TYR A 45 -6.23 5.97 2.71
CA TYR A 45 -5.52 6.24 1.47
C TYR A 45 -5.90 5.20 0.42
N LYS A 46 -6.26 5.62 -0.81
CA LYS A 46 -6.70 4.70 -1.87
C LYS A 46 -6.08 5.01 -3.21
N VAL A 47 -5.82 3.97 -4.01
CA VAL A 47 -5.42 4.08 -5.43
C VAL A 47 -5.97 2.92 -6.25
N GLU A 48 -6.38 3.22 -7.48
CA GLU A 48 -6.81 2.22 -8.46
C GLU A 48 -5.67 1.89 -9.43
N ILE A 49 -5.24 0.63 -9.45
CA ILE A 49 -4.21 0.12 -10.35
C ILE A 49 -4.82 -0.94 -11.26
N ALA A 50 -4.57 -0.82 -12.57
CA ALA A 50 -4.94 -1.84 -13.54
C ALA A 50 -3.88 -2.94 -13.58
N LEU A 51 -4.21 -4.14 -13.11
CA LEU A 51 -3.33 -5.31 -13.11
C LEU A 51 -3.79 -6.33 -14.17
N GLU A 52 -2.86 -7.10 -14.71
CA GLU A 52 -3.21 -8.22 -15.58
C GLU A 52 -3.61 -9.43 -14.72
N PRO A 53 -4.78 -10.05 -14.94
CA PRO A 53 -5.19 -11.23 -14.20
C PRO A 53 -4.29 -12.43 -14.55
N GLY A 54 -4.07 -13.32 -13.56
CA GLY A 54 -3.26 -14.53 -13.74
C GLY A 54 -1.78 -14.39 -13.40
N LYS A 55 -1.35 -13.23 -12.89
CA LYS A 55 0.00 -13.02 -12.33
C LYS A 55 -0.09 -12.68 -10.84
N SER A 56 0.88 -13.17 -10.07
CA SER A 56 1.14 -12.70 -8.71
C SER A 56 1.99 -11.44 -8.78
N TYR A 57 1.57 -10.38 -8.09
CA TYR A 57 2.32 -9.13 -8.02
C TYR A 57 2.80 -8.89 -6.60
N SER A 58 4.08 -8.63 -6.45
CA SER A 58 4.64 -8.13 -5.20
C SER A 58 4.38 -6.64 -5.08
N TYR A 59 3.96 -6.19 -3.90
CA TYR A 59 3.75 -4.77 -3.61
C TYR A 59 4.16 -4.46 -2.17
N LYS A 60 4.45 -3.19 -1.92
CA LYS A 60 4.81 -2.68 -0.60
C LYS A 60 4.38 -1.23 -0.46
N TYR A 61 3.94 -0.86 0.73
CA TYR A 61 3.56 0.52 1.06
C TYR A 61 4.76 1.30 1.58
N ILE A 62 4.81 2.57 1.21
CA ILE A 62 5.81 3.54 1.63
C ILE A 62 5.03 4.66 2.32
N VAL A 63 5.29 4.86 3.60
CA VAL A 63 4.60 5.83 4.43
C VAL A 63 5.65 6.79 4.97
N ASP A 64 5.50 8.09 4.67
CA ASP A 64 6.44 9.14 5.08
C ASP A 64 7.90 8.83 4.67
N ASP A 65 8.09 8.37 3.43
CA ASP A 65 9.39 7.90 2.89
C ASP A 65 9.97 6.65 3.60
N GLN A 66 9.25 6.09 4.57
CA GLN A 66 9.60 4.84 5.23
C GLN A 66 8.87 3.67 4.61
N TRP A 67 9.60 2.63 4.27
CA TRP A 67 9.00 1.39 3.80
C TRP A 67 8.27 0.71 4.96
N VAL A 68 6.94 0.68 4.90
CA VAL A 68 6.14 -0.14 5.80
C VAL A 68 6.30 -1.58 5.35
N LEU A 69 7.30 -2.25 5.93
CA LEU A 69 7.21 -3.68 6.07
C LEU A 69 5.98 -3.87 6.95
N ALA A 70 4.89 -4.35 6.35
CA ALA A 70 3.95 -5.16 7.11
C ALA A 70 4.77 -6.36 7.59
N GLU A 71 5.55 -6.16 8.65
CA GLU A 71 6.10 -7.21 9.48
C GLU A 71 4.86 -7.81 10.13
N SER A 72 4.20 -8.65 9.34
CA SER A 72 3.14 -9.52 9.80
C SER A 72 3.75 -10.22 10.99
N GLN A 73 3.26 -9.84 12.17
CA GLN A 73 3.37 -10.57 13.41
C GLN A 73 2.95 -12.03 13.13
N ARG A 74 3.90 -12.82 12.66
CA ARG A 74 3.84 -14.25 12.39
C ARG A 74 5.20 -14.88 12.69
N GLU A 75 5.87 -14.40 13.73
CA GLU A 75 6.66 -15.31 14.55
C GLU A 75 5.72 -15.93 15.58
N SER A 76 4.90 -16.87 15.10
CA SER A 76 4.40 -17.94 15.97
C SER A 76 5.54 -18.93 16.12
N ARG A 77 6.26 -18.86 17.23
CA ARG A 77 6.97 -20.02 17.76
C ARG A 77 6.66 -20.20 19.23
#